data_AF-A0A6S7GLP1-F1
#
_entry.id   AF-A0A6S7GLP1-F1
#
_cell.length_a   1.000
_cell.length_b   1.000
_cell.length_c   1.000
_cell.angle_alpha   90.00
_cell.angle_beta   90.00
_cell.angle_gamma   90.00
#
_symmetry.space_group_name_H-M   'P 1'
#
loop_
_entity.id
_entity.type
_entity.pdbx_description
1 polymer ?
#
loop_
_entity_poly.entity_id
_entity_poly.type
_entity_poly.pdbx_seq_one_letter_code
_entity_poly.pdbx_strand_id
1 'polypeptide(L)'
;MERFRFLDLVNPRVFKTWNGEVPSEKLDLLKEMYGDLFDIPMLVSQLCFIYRDKDVHKDSCGELLKYIFQFHLQSSIPEVVKLLKMNGVISVTSASVERSFSCLKRVKSYLRNTMSQGCLSSLCRISIHKDILSEKEDAGTLHEEVVKRFVEKPRRLAFLYK
;
A
#
# COMPACT_ATOMS: atom_id res chain seq x y z
N MET A 1 -14.17 -0.74 4.24
CA MET A 1 -13.27 -0.35 5.34
C MET A 1 -12.91 -1.50 6.29
N GLU A 2 -13.68 -2.60 6.34
CA GLU A 2 -13.42 -3.71 7.29
C GLU A 2 -12.07 -4.41 7.12
N ARG A 3 -11.50 -4.43 5.90
CA ARG A 3 -10.23 -5.09 5.61
C ARG A 3 -9.02 -4.50 6.35
N PHE A 4 -9.06 -3.23 6.78
CA PHE A 4 -7.94 -2.59 7.48
C PHE A 4 -8.08 -2.61 9.01
N ARG A 5 -9.03 -3.37 9.57
CA ARG A 5 -9.21 -3.49 11.03
C ARG A 5 -7.99 -4.05 11.76
N PHE A 6 -7.09 -4.74 11.06
CA PHE A 6 -5.80 -5.17 11.62
C PHE A 6 -4.89 -4.00 12.01
N LEU A 7 -5.07 -2.79 11.44
CA LEU A 7 -4.29 -1.60 11.80
C LEU A 7 -4.51 -1.16 13.25
N ASP A 8 -5.65 -1.53 13.83
CA ASP A 8 -5.91 -1.30 15.24
C ASP A 8 -4.95 -2.06 16.15
N LEU A 9 -4.33 -3.16 15.70
CA LEU A 9 -3.36 -3.95 16.47
C LEU A 9 -2.20 -3.08 17.00
N VAL A 10 -1.95 -1.96 16.35
CA VAL A 10 -0.84 -1.05 16.63
C VAL A 10 -1.34 0.31 17.15
N ASN A 11 -2.64 0.48 17.32
CA ASN A 11 -3.21 1.72 17.81
C ASN A 11 -3.06 1.83 19.34
N PRO A 12 -2.23 2.75 19.85
CA PRO A 12 -1.94 2.85 21.29
C PRO A 12 -3.17 3.15 22.15
N ARG A 13 -4.23 3.73 21.55
CA ARG A 13 -5.48 4.06 22.26
C ARG A 13 -6.28 2.84 22.67
N VAL A 14 -6.13 1.72 21.94
CA VAL A 14 -6.80 0.44 22.22
C VAL A 14 -5.90 -0.55 22.97
N PHE A 15 -4.64 -0.20 23.26
CA PHE A 15 -3.78 -1.06 24.08
C PHE A 15 -4.32 -1.23 25.51
N LYS A 16 -4.94 -0.19 26.05
CA LYS A 16 -5.62 -0.22 27.36
C LYS A 16 -6.78 -1.23 27.41
N THR A 17 -7.45 -1.48 26.28
CA THR A 17 -8.62 -2.36 26.22
C THR A 17 -8.26 -3.84 26.11
N TRP A 18 -7.01 -4.18 25.75
CA TRP A 18 -6.62 -5.55 25.44
C TRP A 18 -5.76 -6.23 26.48
N ASN A 19 -5.23 -5.47 27.46
CA ASN A 19 -4.59 -5.97 28.69
C ASN A 19 -3.69 -7.23 28.53
N GLY A 20 -2.95 -7.33 27.42
CA GLY A 20 -2.04 -8.43 27.14
C GLY A 20 -2.57 -9.61 26.31
N GLU A 21 -3.82 -9.58 25.82
CA GLU A 21 -4.36 -10.57 24.88
C GLU A 21 -4.47 -9.97 23.47
N VAL A 22 -3.84 -10.62 22.48
CA VAL A 22 -3.91 -10.18 21.08
C VAL A 22 -5.24 -10.64 20.48
N PRO A 23 -6.09 -9.74 19.96
CA PRO A 23 -7.36 -10.13 19.34
C PRO A 23 -7.12 -11.07 18.14
N SER A 24 -7.60 -12.31 18.25
CA SER A 24 -7.45 -13.35 17.21
C SER A 24 -8.05 -12.93 15.87
N GLU A 25 -9.23 -12.30 15.89
CA GLU A 25 -9.91 -11.82 14.68
C GLU A 25 -9.04 -10.86 13.86
N LYS A 26 -8.32 -9.94 14.51
CA LYS A 26 -7.45 -8.97 13.85
C LYS A 26 -6.16 -9.59 13.35
N LEU A 27 -5.66 -10.59 14.08
CA LEU A 27 -4.49 -11.36 13.69
C LEU A 27 -4.78 -12.23 12.46
N ASP A 28 -5.97 -12.83 12.39
CA ASP A 28 -6.37 -13.65 11.25
C ASP A 28 -6.56 -12.81 9.99
N LEU A 29 -7.09 -11.58 10.11
CA LEU A 29 -7.11 -10.61 9.00
C LEU A 29 -5.71 -10.21 8.52
N LEU A 30 -4.74 -10.07 9.45
CA LEU A 30 -3.36 -9.79 9.09
C LEU A 30 -2.73 -10.98 8.36
N LYS A 31 -2.96 -12.21 8.84
CA LYS A 31 -2.47 -13.44 8.20
C LYS A 31 -3.04 -13.60 6.80
N GLU A 32 -4.33 -13.37 6.61
CA GLU A 32 -4.99 -13.53 5.31
C GLU A 32 -4.43 -12.58 4.24
N MET A 33 -4.09 -11.34 4.63
CA MET A 33 -3.63 -10.34 3.66
C MET A 33 -2.12 -10.23 3.53
N TYR A 34 -1.38 -10.46 4.61
CA TYR A 34 0.05 -10.18 4.71
C TYR A 34 0.82 -11.25 5.47
N GLY A 35 0.29 -12.48 5.58
CA GLY A 35 0.91 -13.58 6.31
C GLY A 35 2.35 -13.86 5.90
N ASP A 36 2.68 -13.71 4.61
CA ASP A 36 4.03 -13.95 4.08
C ASP A 36 5.06 -12.88 4.51
N LEU A 37 4.61 -11.71 4.99
CA LEU A 37 5.48 -10.60 5.35
C LEU A 37 5.90 -10.60 6.82
N PHE A 38 5.19 -11.36 7.67
CA PHE A 38 5.33 -11.31 9.13
C PHE A 38 5.60 -12.69 9.72
N ASP A 39 6.53 -12.74 10.68
CA ASP A 39 6.65 -13.87 11.59
C ASP A 39 5.56 -13.75 12.66
N ILE A 40 4.46 -14.49 12.47
CA ILE A 40 3.26 -14.40 13.31
C ILE A 40 3.54 -14.79 14.78
N PRO A 41 4.20 -15.93 15.09
CA PRO A 41 4.59 -16.23 16.47
C PRO A 41 5.38 -15.11 17.15
N MET A 42 6.37 -14.56 16.45
CA MET A 42 7.21 -13.47 16.96
C MET A 42 6.39 -12.19 17.15
N LEU A 43 5.52 -11.86 16.19
CA LEU A 43 4.64 -10.69 16.26
C LEU A 43 3.69 -10.77 17.46
N VAL A 44 3.08 -11.93 17.73
CA VAL A 44 2.18 -12.11 18.89
C VAL A 44 2.94 -11.89 20.19
N SER A 45 4.14 -12.47 20.34
CA SER A 45 4.96 -12.28 21.54
C SER A 45 5.33 -10.81 21.77
N GLN A 46 5.70 -10.09 20.70
CA GLN A 46 6.05 -8.68 20.76
C GLN A 46 4.85 -7.78 21.05
N LEU A 47 3.68 -8.06 20.48
CA LEU A 47 2.44 -7.35 20.77
C LEU A 47 1.99 -7.57 22.22
N CYS A 48 2.08 -8.80 22.73
CA CYS A 48 1.81 -9.11 24.13
C CYS A 48 2.71 -8.30 25.08
N PHE A 49 4.00 -8.16 24.74
CA PHE A 49 4.93 -7.33 25.50
C PHE A 49 4.50 -5.86 25.51
N ILE A 50 4.18 -5.29 24.35
CA ILE A 50 3.76 -3.89 24.20
C ILE A 50 2.43 -3.59 24.89
N TYR A 51 1.48 -4.53 24.89
CA TYR A 51 0.19 -4.32 25.55
C TYR A 51 0.31 -4.34 27.08
N ARG A 52 1.28 -5.08 27.63
CA ARG A 52 1.54 -5.16 29.08
C ARG A 52 2.35 -3.98 29.62
N ASP A 53 3.21 -3.40 28.78
CA ASP A 53 4.05 -2.29 29.18
C ASP A 53 3.29 -0.94 29.13
N LYS A 54 3.09 -0.34 30.31
CA LYS A 54 2.35 0.92 30.48
C LYS A 54 3.13 2.13 29.96
N ASP A 55 4.46 2.05 29.83
CA ASP A 55 5.29 3.16 29.35
C ASP A 55 5.15 3.39 27.84
N VAL A 56 4.66 2.37 27.14
CA VAL A 56 4.49 2.31 25.67
C VAL A 56 3.10 2.82 25.23
N HIS A 57 2.19 3.09 26.17
CA HIS A 57 0.86 3.64 25.90
C HIS A 57 0.94 5.15 25.59
N LYS A 58 1.50 5.49 24.42
CA LYS A 58 1.56 6.86 23.89
C LYS A 58 0.22 7.27 23.25
N ASP A 59 0.04 8.54 22.90
CA ASP A 59 -1.25 9.04 22.40
C ASP A 59 -1.47 8.80 20.89
N SER A 60 -0.37 8.49 20.17
CA SER A 60 -0.35 8.29 18.72
C SER A 60 0.66 7.23 18.27
N CYS A 61 0.35 6.50 17.17
CA CYS A 61 1.27 5.55 16.54
C CYS A 61 2.62 6.19 16.16
N GLY A 62 2.61 7.48 15.81
CA GLY A 62 3.82 8.22 15.46
C GLY A 62 4.73 8.49 16.66
N GLU A 63 4.14 8.72 17.84
CA GLU A 63 4.89 8.89 19.09
C GLU A 63 5.45 7.57 19.59
N LEU A 64 4.69 6.49 19.46
CA LEU A 64 5.17 5.13 19.70
C LEU A 64 6.39 4.82 18.83
N LEU A 65 6.31 5.11 17.53
CA LEU A 65 7.45 4.89 16.63
C LEU A 65 8.67 5.72 17.03
N LYS A 66 8.49 7.00 17.38
CA LYS A 66 9.58 7.87 17.88
C LYS A 66 10.22 7.32 19.15
N TYR A 67 9.41 6.84 20.10
CA TYR A 67 9.89 6.22 21.33
C TYR A 67 10.73 4.97 21.01
N ILE A 68 10.25 4.08 20.15
CA ILE A 68 10.99 2.87 19.76
C ILE A 68 12.36 3.19 19.15
N PHE A 69 12.44 4.23 18.32
CA PHE A 69 13.71 4.69 17.75
C PHE A 69 14.61 5.36 18.79
N GLN A 70 14.05 6.15 19.70
CA GLN A 70 14.80 6.84 20.75
C GLN A 70 15.45 5.87 21.74
N PHE A 71 14.78 4.77 22.07
CA PHE A 71 15.27 3.73 22.99
C PHE A 71 15.97 2.56 22.28
N HIS A 72 16.20 2.66 20.96
CA HIS A 72 16.83 1.62 20.14
C HIS A 72 16.16 0.23 20.22
N LEU A 73 14.85 0.19 20.51
CA LEU A 73 14.07 -1.04 20.66
C LEU A 73 13.77 -1.74 19.32
N GLN A 74 14.16 -1.13 18.20
CA GLN A 74 13.98 -1.64 16.85
C GLN A 74 14.50 -3.08 16.62
N SER A 75 15.58 -3.46 17.31
CA SER A 75 16.17 -4.80 17.21
C SER A 75 15.45 -5.81 18.09
N SER A 76 14.78 -5.35 19.16
CA SER A 76 14.06 -6.19 20.13
C SER A 76 12.62 -6.48 19.71
N ILE A 77 11.99 -5.56 18.96
CA ILE A 77 10.60 -5.68 18.47
C ILE A 77 10.47 -5.44 16.94
N PRO A 78 11.22 -6.16 16.09
CA PRO A 78 11.28 -5.92 14.65
C PRO A 78 9.93 -6.07 13.92
N GLU A 79 9.08 -7.02 14.32
CA GLU A 79 7.81 -7.29 13.63
C GLU A 79 6.78 -6.19 13.92
N VAL A 80 6.76 -5.68 15.15
CA VAL A 80 5.88 -4.54 15.48
C VAL A 80 6.34 -3.26 14.79
N VAL A 81 7.65 -3.03 14.68
CA VAL A 81 8.18 -1.89 13.91
C VAL A 81 7.81 -1.99 12.43
N LYS A 82 7.88 -3.20 11.85
CA LYS A 82 7.43 -3.46 10.48
C LYS A 82 5.96 -3.13 10.32
N LEU A 83 5.11 -3.54 11.26
CA LEU A 83 3.67 -3.26 11.25
C LEU A 83 3.35 -1.77 11.44
N LEU A 84 4.08 -1.07 12.32
CA LEU A 84 4.00 0.38 12.52
C LEU A 84 4.32 1.16 11.24
N LYS A 85 5.43 0.81 10.58
CA LYS A 85 5.85 1.43 9.32
C LYS A 85 4.79 1.19 8.24
N MET A 86 4.28 -0.04 8.14
CA MET A 86 3.22 -0.39 7.21
C MET A 86 1.95 0.44 7.42
N ASN A 87 1.51 0.60 8.67
CA ASN A 87 0.37 1.45 9.00
C ASN A 87 0.59 2.92 8.54
N GLY A 88 1.81 3.43 8.74
CA GLY A 88 2.20 4.76 8.25
C GLY A 88 2.13 4.85 6.72
N VAL A 89 2.68 3.87 6.00
CA VAL A 89 2.65 3.82 4.53
C VAL A 89 1.22 3.74 4.00
N ILE A 90 0.36 2.91 4.58
CA ILE A 90 -1.05 2.78 4.18
C ILE A 90 -1.79 4.11 4.38
N SER A 91 -1.57 4.78 5.52
CA SER A 91 -2.18 6.07 5.81
C SER A 91 -1.76 7.15 4.81
N VAL A 92 -0.45 7.24 4.51
CA VAL A 92 0.11 8.22 3.56
C VAL A 92 -0.35 7.93 2.13
N THR A 93 -0.36 6.66 1.73
CA THR A 93 -0.79 6.26 0.38
C THR A 93 -2.27 6.52 0.16
N SER A 94 -3.16 6.22 1.13
CA SER A 94 -4.59 6.54 1.02
C SER A 94 -4.81 8.04 0.81
N ALA A 95 -4.18 8.89 1.64
CA ALA A 95 -4.33 10.34 1.53
C ALA A 95 -3.79 10.89 0.19
N SER A 96 -2.65 10.36 -0.29
CA SER A 96 -2.07 10.75 -1.59
C SER A 96 -2.95 10.34 -2.75
N VAL A 97 -3.50 9.12 -2.71
CA VAL A 97 -4.39 8.58 -3.73
C VAL A 97 -5.70 9.38 -3.78
N GLU A 98 -6.32 9.69 -2.64
CA GLU A 98 -7.52 10.53 -2.55
C GLU A 98 -7.30 11.94 -3.12
N ARG A 99 -6.17 12.57 -2.77
CA ARG A 99 -5.78 13.88 -3.32
C ARG A 99 -5.60 13.82 -4.83
N SER A 100 -4.94 12.79 -5.33
CA SER A 100 -4.69 12.58 -6.76
C SER A 100 -6.00 12.35 -7.53
N PHE A 101 -6.89 11.51 -7.02
CA PHE A 101 -8.21 11.28 -7.63
C PHE A 101 -9.11 12.53 -7.58
N SER A 102 -9.04 13.33 -6.52
CA SER A 102 -9.76 14.60 -6.41
C SER A 102 -9.28 15.61 -7.46
N CYS A 103 -7.96 15.75 -7.62
CA CYS A 103 -7.37 16.56 -8.69
C CYS A 103 -7.79 16.06 -10.08
N LEU A 104 -7.68 14.76 -10.30
CA LEU A 104 -8.03 14.13 -11.57
C LEU A 104 -9.50 14.31 -11.95
N LYS A 105 -10.40 14.27 -10.96
CA LYS A 105 -11.83 14.58 -11.15
C LYS A 105 -12.01 16.02 -11.63
N ARG A 106 -11.32 17.00 -11.04
CA ARG A 106 -11.37 18.41 -11.48
C ARG A 106 -10.85 18.59 -12.90
N VAL A 107 -9.73 17.95 -13.24
CA VAL A 107 -9.15 18.01 -14.60
C VAL A 107 -10.11 17.40 -15.63
N LYS A 108 -10.71 16.23 -15.33
CA LYS A 108 -11.72 15.61 -16.21
C LYS A 108 -12.95 16.51 -16.42
N SER A 109 -13.48 17.10 -15.34
CA SER A 109 -14.61 18.02 -15.42
C SER A 109 -14.29 19.28 -16.22
N TYR A 110 -13.11 19.87 -16.01
CA TYR A 110 -12.68 21.09 -16.68
C TYR A 110 -12.46 20.90 -18.18
N LEU A 111 -11.74 19.84 -18.58
CA LEU A 111 -11.44 19.57 -19.98
C LEU A 111 -12.62 18.98 -20.76
N ARG A 112 -13.76 18.68 -20.12
CA ARG A 112 -14.91 17.98 -20.72
C ARG A 112 -14.54 16.69 -21.48
N ASN A 113 -13.39 16.10 -21.14
CA ASN A 113 -12.88 14.94 -21.86
C ASN A 113 -13.72 13.71 -21.51
N THR A 114 -14.44 13.17 -22.50
CA THR A 114 -15.14 11.88 -22.40
C THR A 114 -14.11 10.74 -22.51
N MET A 115 -13.22 10.61 -21.53
CA MET A 115 -12.21 9.56 -21.50
C MET A 115 -12.68 8.39 -20.61
N SER A 116 -12.72 7.20 -21.19
CA SER A 116 -13.06 5.98 -20.46
C SER A 116 -12.06 5.74 -19.31
N GLN A 117 -12.51 5.04 -18.27
CA GLN A 117 -11.64 4.71 -17.13
C GLN A 117 -10.44 3.84 -17.56
N GLY A 118 -10.61 3.01 -18.59
CA GLY A 118 -9.53 2.19 -19.14
C GLY A 118 -8.46 3.01 -19.85
N CYS A 119 -8.83 4.05 -20.60
CA CYS A 119 -7.85 4.95 -21.22
C CYS A 119 -7.12 5.77 -20.15
N LEU A 120 -7.84 6.25 -19.14
CA LEU A 120 -7.25 6.97 -18.02
C LEU A 120 -6.21 6.13 -17.26
N SER A 121 -6.57 4.91 -16.87
CA SER A 121 -5.67 4.04 -16.11
C SER A 121 -4.44 3.66 -16.93
N SER A 122 -4.59 3.49 -18.24
CA SER A 122 -3.49 3.23 -19.16
C SER A 122 -2.54 4.43 -19.23
N LEU A 123 -3.05 5.66 -19.37
CA LEU A 123 -2.24 6.87 -19.38
C LEU A 123 -1.55 7.12 -18.04
N CYS A 124 -2.24 6.89 -16.92
CA CYS A 124 -1.62 6.98 -15.59
C CYS A 124 -0.47 5.98 -15.44
N ARG A 125 -0.64 4.74 -15.91
CA ARG A 125 0.43 3.73 -15.92
C ARG A 125 1.63 4.19 -16.74
N ILE A 126 1.41 4.73 -17.93
CA ILE A 126 2.46 5.30 -18.79
C ILE A 126 3.18 6.43 -18.04
N SER A 127 2.44 7.32 -17.39
CA SER A 127 3.03 8.44 -16.64
C SER A 127 3.84 8.01 -15.42
N ILE A 128 3.38 7.00 -14.66
CA ILE A 128 4.10 6.45 -13.51
C ILE A 128 5.39 5.75 -13.95
N HIS A 129 5.36 5.06 -15.08
CA HIS A 129 6.50 4.31 -15.62
C HIS A 129 7.25 5.05 -16.72
N LYS A 130 7.18 6.39 -16.75
CA LYS A 130 7.80 7.21 -17.79
C LYS A 130 9.32 6.99 -17.90
N ASP A 131 9.99 6.71 -16.78
CA ASP A 131 11.45 6.55 -16.74
C ASP A 131 11.88 5.24 -17.44
N ILE A 132 11.09 4.17 -17.26
CA ILE A 132 11.27 2.89 -17.96
C ILE A 132 11.01 3.08 -19.47
N LEU A 133 10.04 3.92 -19.81
CA LEU A 133 9.73 4.25 -21.21
C LEU A 133 10.90 5.01 -21.86
N SER A 134 11.48 6.00 -21.18
CA SER A 134 12.65 6.71 -21.69
C SER A 134 13.86 5.80 -21.87
N GLU A 135 14.15 4.91 -20.92
CA GLU A 135 15.25 3.95 -21.05
C GLU A 135 15.08 3.04 -22.29
N LYS A 136 13.86 2.57 -22.55
CA LYS A 136 13.56 1.74 -23.73
C LYS A 136 13.56 2.51 -25.04
N GLU A 137 13.19 3.79 -25.00
CA GLU A 137 13.25 4.69 -26.15
C GLU A 137 14.70 5.00 -26.52
N ASP A 138 15.55 5.28 -25.54
CA ASP A 138 17.00 5.48 -25.71
C ASP A 138 17.69 4.21 -26.24
N ALA A 139 17.24 3.03 -25.80
CA ALA A 139 17.69 1.74 -26.31
C ALA A 139 17.14 1.38 -27.71
N GLY A 140 16.22 2.19 -28.27
CA GLY A 140 15.59 1.96 -29.57
C GLY A 140 14.62 0.77 -29.64
N THR A 141 14.37 0.07 -28.54
CA THR A 141 13.60 -1.18 -28.50
C THR A 141 12.09 -0.95 -28.32
N LEU A 142 11.69 0.22 -27.83
CA LEU A 142 10.30 0.53 -27.51
C LEU A 142 9.36 0.34 -28.71
N HIS A 143 9.70 0.91 -29.85
CA HIS A 143 8.83 0.89 -31.03
C HIS A 143 8.62 -0.53 -31.56
N GLU A 144 9.68 -1.33 -31.62
CA GLU A 144 9.61 -2.72 -32.08
C GLU A 144 8.75 -3.59 -31.16
N GLU A 145 8.92 -3.46 -29.85
CA GLU A 145 8.11 -4.18 -28.86
C GLU A 145 6.62 -3.79 -28.95
N VAL A 146 6.34 -2.49 -29.11
CA VAL A 146 4.96 -1.99 -29.25
C VAL A 146 4.32 -2.52 -30.53
N VAL A 147 5.04 -2.48 -31.66
CA VAL A 147 4.56 -3.00 -32.94
C VAL A 147 4.29 -4.50 -32.85
N LYS A 148 5.23 -5.28 -32.30
CA LYS A 148 5.06 -6.72 -32.10
C LYS A 148 3.81 -7.03 -31.28
N ARG A 149 3.65 -6.35 -30.14
CA ARG A 149 2.50 -6.55 -29.25
C ARG A 149 1.18 -6.06 -29.86
N PHE A 150 1.23 -5.10 -30.78
CA PHE A 150 0.07 -4.64 -31.53
C PHE A 150 -0.36 -5.62 -32.62
N VAL A 151 0.58 -6.36 -33.22
CA VAL A 151 0.30 -7.43 -34.19
C VAL A 151 -0.33 -8.66 -33.50
N GLU A 152 0.13 -9.00 -32.30
CA GLU A 152 -0.39 -10.14 -31.52
C GLU A 152 -1.85 -9.98 -31.07
N LYS A 153 -2.36 -8.74 -30.99
CA LYS A 153 -3.74 -8.49 -30.56
C LYS A 153 -4.71 -8.71 -31.72
N PRO A 154 -5.72 -9.61 -31.58
CA PRO A 154 -6.72 -9.83 -32.61
C PRO A 154 -7.50 -8.53 -32.84
N ARG A 155 -7.44 -8.02 -34.08
CA ARG A 155 -8.11 -6.78 -34.46
C ARG A 155 -9.58 -7.06 -34.74
N ARG A 156 -10.46 -6.12 -34.38
CA ARG A 156 -11.85 -6.06 -34.89
C ARG A 156 -11.92 -5.49 -36.30
N LEU A 157 -10.97 -5.85 -37.15
CA LEU A 157 -10.96 -5.45 -38.55
C LEU A 157 -10.97 -6.73 -39.37
N ALA A 158 -12.13 -7.03 -39.96
CA ALA A 158 -12.22 -8.06 -40.98
C ALA A 158 -11.49 -7.53 -42.21
N PHE A 159 -10.23 -7.89 -42.38
CA PHE A 159 -9.55 -7.68 -43.65
C PHE A 159 -10.21 -8.61 -44.67
N LEU A 160 -11.26 -8.12 -45.30
CA LEU A 160 -11.87 -8.70 -46.49
C LEU A 160 -10.90 -8.49 -47.65
N TYR A 161 -9.84 -9.28 -47.72
CA TYR A 161 -9.07 -9.42 -48.95
C TYR A 161 -9.51 -10.73 -49.62
N LYS A 162 -10.29 -10.59 -50.70
CA LYS A 162 -10.48 -11.59 -51.75
C LYS A 162 -9.77 -11.10 -52.99
#